data_AF-A0A0Q0A0S1-F1
#
_entry.id   AF-A0A0Q0A0S1-F1
#
_cell.length_a   1.000
_cell.length_b   1.000
_cell.length_c   1.000
_cell.angle_alpha   90.00
_cell.angle_beta   90.00
_cell.angle_gamma   90.00
#
_symmetry.space_group_name_H-M   'P 1'
#
loop_
_entity.id
_entity.type
_entity.pdbx_description
1 polymer ?
#
loop_
_entity_poly.entity_id
_entity_poly.type
_entity_poly.pdbx_seq_one_letter_code
_entity_poly.pdbx_strand_id
1 'polypeptide(L)'
;MEHSLLVWLLPTLALVAGVVIGFLVARLLPNTVPNSTQRQLDNIQERFDTYQNEVVTHFNSTANLVQKLSQSYQDVQEHLAEGANRLALDELTRQRLLAALHPEANHAHRDHRDRLTPPRDTETPKDYAPKSPNTPGMLDEHYGLKR
;
A
#
# COMPACT_ATOMS: atom_id res chain seq x y z
N MET A 1 36.76 62.09 35.13
CA MET A 1 35.53 61.76 34.38
C MET A 1 35.83 60.95 33.11
N GLU A 2 37.10 60.88 32.67
CA GLU A 2 37.52 60.13 31.49
C GLU A 2 37.38 58.59 31.60
N HIS A 3 37.62 58.00 32.78
CA HIS A 3 37.60 56.54 32.95
C HIS A 3 36.20 55.93 32.83
N SER A 4 35.16 56.63 33.28
CA SER A 4 33.77 56.15 33.17
C SER A 4 33.28 56.11 31.72
N LEU A 5 33.75 57.05 30.87
CA LEU A 5 33.43 57.06 29.44
C LEU A 5 34.07 55.87 28.72
N LEU A 6 35.35 55.58 29.03
CA LEU A 6 36.09 54.49 28.39
C LEU A 6 35.50 53.12 28.75
N VAL A 7 35.06 52.93 30.00
CA VAL A 7 34.40 51.69 30.48
C VAL A 7 33.08 51.41 29.76
N TRP A 8 32.33 52.44 29.36
CA TRP A 8 31.07 52.28 28.62
C TRP A 8 31.27 52.21 27.09
N LEU A 9 32.30 52.86 26.56
CA LEU A 9 32.63 52.89 25.13
C LEU A 9 33.13 51.52 24.65
N LEU A 10 33.95 50.84 25.44
CA LEU A 10 34.53 49.54 25.06
C LEU A 10 33.47 48.44 24.77
N PRO A 11 32.47 48.19 25.64
CA PRO A 11 31.43 47.20 25.37
C PRO A 11 30.46 47.64 24.27
N THR A 12 30.16 48.94 24.15
CA THR A 12 29.29 49.44 23.06
C THR A 12 29.97 49.29 21.70
N LEU A 13 31.26 49.60 21.59
CA LEU A 13 32.03 49.39 20.37
C LEU A 13 32.13 47.90 20.01
N ALA A 14 32.37 47.04 20.99
CA ALA A 14 32.41 45.59 20.79
C ALA A 14 31.05 45.03 20.31
N LEU A 15 29.94 45.55 20.85
CA LEU A 15 28.59 45.16 20.43
C LEU A 15 28.31 45.60 18.98
N VAL A 16 28.65 46.84 18.63
CA VAL A 16 28.50 47.35 17.25
C VAL A 16 29.36 46.52 16.29
N ALA A 17 30.62 46.28 16.62
CA ALA A 17 31.52 45.47 15.81
C ALA A 17 30.99 44.03 15.66
N GLY A 18 30.51 43.41 16.74
CA GLY A 18 29.90 42.08 16.71
C GLY A 18 28.64 42.00 15.85
N VAL A 19 27.78 43.03 15.89
CA VAL A 19 26.58 43.12 15.03
C VAL A 19 26.98 43.30 13.57
N VAL A 20 27.96 44.16 13.27
CA VAL A 20 28.42 44.37 11.89
C VAL A 20 29.06 43.10 11.33
N ILE A 21 29.92 42.43 12.10
CA ILE A 21 30.56 41.18 11.69
C ILE A 21 29.51 40.07 11.55
N GLY A 22 28.61 39.93 12.53
CA GLY A 22 27.52 38.96 12.49
C GLY A 22 26.61 39.16 11.29
N PHE A 23 26.29 40.41 10.96
CA PHE A 23 25.49 40.76 9.79
C PHE A 23 26.24 40.50 8.48
N LEU A 24 27.53 40.84 8.40
CA LEU A 24 28.36 40.51 7.24
C LEU A 24 28.45 39.00 7.04
N VAL A 25 28.71 38.23 8.10
CA VAL A 25 28.76 36.76 8.05
C VAL A 25 27.41 36.19 7.65
N ALA A 26 26.30 36.65 8.22
CA ALA A 26 24.95 36.21 7.83
C ALA A 26 24.58 36.57 6.38
N ARG A 27 25.12 37.67 5.84
CA ARG A 27 24.92 38.12 4.46
C ARG A 27 25.85 37.40 3.47
N LEU A 28 27.08 37.11 3.87
CA LEU A 28 28.10 36.45 3.04
C LEU A 28 27.97 34.93 3.06
N LEU A 29 27.44 34.34 4.13
CA LEU A 29 26.98 32.97 4.06
C LEU A 29 25.86 32.94 3.03
N PRO A 30 26.03 32.21 1.91
CA PRO A 30 24.94 32.05 0.97
C PRO A 30 23.77 31.52 1.77
N ASN A 31 22.63 32.19 1.66
CA ASN A 31 21.37 31.76 2.23
C ASN A 31 21.04 30.42 1.55
N THR A 32 21.68 29.34 2.01
CA THR A 32 21.39 27.97 1.62
C THR A 32 20.11 27.61 2.34
N VAL A 33 19.03 28.28 1.94
CA VAL A 33 17.73 27.65 1.91
C VAL A 33 18.00 26.29 1.28
N PRO A 34 17.69 25.16 1.96
CA PRO A 34 18.05 23.87 1.44
C PRO A 34 17.12 23.59 0.26
N ASN A 35 17.51 24.11 -0.91
CA ASN A 35 16.92 23.80 -2.20
C ASN A 35 16.99 22.28 -2.43
N SER A 36 17.90 21.59 -1.73
CA SER A 36 17.95 20.13 -1.62
C SER A 36 16.71 19.57 -0.93
N THR A 37 16.14 20.18 0.10
CA THR A 37 14.94 19.69 0.80
C THR A 37 13.70 19.85 -0.08
N GLN A 38 13.53 20.99 -0.77
CA GLN A 38 12.43 21.15 -1.73
C GLN A 38 12.57 20.21 -2.93
N ARG A 39 13.78 20.08 -3.51
CA ARG A 39 14.04 19.12 -4.59
C ARG A 39 13.83 17.67 -4.18
N GLN A 40 14.10 17.33 -2.92
CA GLN A 40 13.82 15.99 -2.39
C GLN A 40 12.32 15.72 -2.30
N LEU A 41 11.52 16.70 -1.87
CA LEU A 41 10.06 16.58 -1.85
C LEU A 41 9.50 16.43 -3.27
N ASP A 42 9.95 17.25 -4.21
CA ASP A 42 9.52 17.14 -5.62
C ASP A 42 9.88 15.78 -6.22
N ASN A 43 11.10 15.27 -5.95
CA ASN A 43 11.52 13.97 -6.46
C ASN A 43 10.76 12.78 -5.82
N ILE A 44 10.35 12.90 -4.55
CA ILE A 44 9.54 11.87 -3.89
C ILE A 44 8.11 11.89 -4.44
N GLN A 45 7.53 13.07 -4.66
CA GLN A 45 6.20 13.23 -5.24
C GLN A 45 6.16 12.65 -6.67
N GLU A 46 7.14 12.97 -7.51
CA GLU A 46 7.24 12.48 -8.90
C GLU A 46 7.35 10.94 -8.96
N ARG A 47 8.14 10.35 -8.06
CA ARG A 47 8.25 8.88 -7.95
C ARG A 47 6.95 8.25 -7.49
N PHE A 48 6.21 8.89 -6.59
CA PHE A 48 4.93 8.39 -6.09
C PHE A 48 3.86 8.40 -7.18
N ASP A 49 3.77 9.48 -7.96
CA ASP A 49 2.85 9.58 -9.09
C ASP A 49 3.19 8.55 -10.18
N THR A 50 4.48 8.36 -10.47
CA THR A 50 4.96 7.33 -11.41
C THR A 50 4.58 5.92 -10.95
N TYR A 51 4.82 5.60 -9.67
CA TYR A 51 4.47 4.31 -9.09
C TYR A 51 2.96 4.04 -9.13
N GLN A 52 2.14 5.02 -8.75
CA GLN A 52 0.69 4.88 -8.84
C GLN A 52 0.23 4.60 -10.27
N ASN A 53 0.78 5.33 -11.24
CA ASN A 53 0.44 5.14 -12.64
C ASN A 53 0.85 3.75 -13.16
N GLU A 54 2.04 3.27 -12.76
CA GLU A 54 2.53 1.93 -13.11
C GLU A 54 1.64 0.83 -12.52
N VAL A 55 1.26 0.94 -11.24
CA VAL A 55 0.38 -0.02 -10.58
C VAL A 55 -0.99 -0.05 -11.26
N VAL A 56 -1.61 1.11 -11.51
CA VAL A 56 -2.90 1.20 -12.20
C VAL A 56 -2.82 0.57 -13.58
N THR A 57 -1.76 0.86 -14.33
CA THR A 57 -1.55 0.30 -15.67
C THR A 57 -1.35 -1.21 -15.62
N HIS A 58 -0.58 -1.73 -14.66
CA HIS A 58 -0.35 -3.16 -14.48
C HIS A 58 -1.64 -3.89 -14.09
N PHE A 59 -2.43 -3.34 -13.17
CA PHE A 59 -3.73 -3.91 -12.78
C PHE A 59 -4.75 -3.84 -13.91
N ASN A 60 -4.78 -2.76 -14.69
CA ASN A 60 -5.65 -2.66 -15.86
C ASN A 60 -5.29 -3.70 -16.94
N SER A 61 -3.99 -3.81 -17.26
CA SER A 61 -3.48 -4.83 -18.19
C SER A 61 -3.78 -6.25 -17.69
N THR A 62 -3.59 -6.50 -16.39
CA THR A 62 -3.89 -7.79 -15.76
C THR A 62 -5.39 -8.10 -15.84
N ALA A 63 -6.26 -7.14 -15.53
CA ALA A 63 -7.71 -7.31 -15.64
C ALA A 63 -8.14 -7.64 -17.08
N ASN A 64 -7.52 -7.01 -18.08
CA ASN A 64 -7.75 -7.32 -19.48
C ASN A 64 -7.28 -8.75 -19.84
N LEU A 65 -6.11 -9.17 -19.35
CA LEU A 65 -5.62 -10.54 -19.53
C LEU A 65 -6.54 -11.58 -18.86
N VAL A 66 -7.00 -11.31 -17.63
CA VAL A 66 -7.95 -12.18 -16.91
C VAL A 66 -9.28 -12.25 -17.64
N GLN A 67 -9.77 -11.14 -18.19
CA GLN A 67 -10.98 -11.13 -19.01
C GLN A 67 -10.82 -11.99 -20.26
N LYS A 68 -9.69 -11.88 -20.97
CA LYS A 68 -9.38 -12.73 -22.13
C LYS A 68 -9.31 -14.20 -21.75
N LEU A 69 -8.68 -14.53 -20.63
CA LEU A 69 -8.61 -15.89 -20.12
C LEU A 69 -10.00 -16.45 -19.78
N SER A 70 -10.84 -15.65 -19.12
CA SER A 70 -12.21 -16.03 -18.79
C SER A 70 -13.02 -16.29 -20.06
N GLN A 71 -12.90 -15.44 -21.07
CA GLN A 71 -13.54 -15.64 -22.37
C GLN A 71 -13.05 -16.93 -23.03
N SER A 72 -11.74 -17.17 -23.09
CA SER A 72 -11.20 -18.41 -23.66
C SER A 72 -11.63 -19.65 -22.90
N TYR A 73 -11.80 -19.58 -21.57
CA TYR A 73 -12.37 -20.68 -20.79
C TYR A 73 -13.82 -20.98 -21.19
N GLN A 74 -14.64 -19.94 -21.38
CA GLN A 74 -16.02 -20.10 -21.85
C GLN A 74 -16.07 -20.72 -23.25
N ASP A 75 -15.25 -20.24 -24.18
CA ASP A 75 -15.20 -20.77 -25.55
C ASP A 75 -14.80 -22.27 -25.56
N VAL A 76 -13.85 -22.67 -24.71
CA VAL A 76 -13.46 -24.09 -24.58
C VAL A 76 -14.62 -24.93 -24.04
N GLN A 77 -15.33 -24.44 -23.03
CA GLN A 77 -16.50 -25.14 -22.47
C GLN A 77 -17.60 -25.29 -23.52
N GLU A 78 -17.89 -24.24 -24.29
CA GLU A 78 -18.88 -24.28 -25.36
C GLU A 78 -18.47 -25.26 -26.47
N HIS A 79 -17.20 -25.26 -26.87
CA HIS A 79 -16.69 -26.20 -27.86
C HIS A 79 -16.75 -27.66 -27.38
N LEU A 80 -16.49 -27.91 -26.10
CA LEU A 80 -16.64 -29.23 -25.49
C LEU A 80 -18.11 -29.65 -25.38
N ALA A 81 -19.02 -28.73 -25.09
CA ALA A 81 -20.46 -28.99 -25.07
C ALA A 81 -21.00 -29.30 -26.48
N GLU A 82 -20.55 -28.56 -27.49
CA GLU A 82 -20.85 -28.80 -28.90
C GLU A 82 -20.26 -30.14 -29.37
N GLY A 83 -19.02 -30.44 -28.99
CA GLY A 83 -18.37 -31.73 -29.22
C GLY A 83 -19.12 -32.89 -28.57
N ALA A 84 -19.53 -32.74 -27.31
CA ALA A 84 -20.35 -33.72 -26.61
C ALA A 84 -21.70 -33.94 -27.31
N ASN A 85 -22.36 -32.87 -27.77
CA ASN A 85 -23.60 -32.96 -28.53
C ASN A 85 -23.41 -33.71 -29.87
N ARG A 86 -22.31 -33.44 -30.58
CA ARG A 86 -22.05 -34.04 -31.90
C ARG A 86 -21.54 -35.48 -31.82
N LEU A 87 -20.74 -35.82 -30.82
CA LEU A 87 -20.12 -37.15 -30.68
C LEU A 87 -20.95 -38.12 -29.83
N ALA A 88 -21.84 -37.64 -28.95
CA ALA A 88 -22.73 -38.51 -28.21
C ALA A 88 -23.88 -38.97 -29.10
N LEU A 89 -23.73 -40.17 -29.66
CA LEU A 89 -24.74 -40.83 -30.49
C LEU A 89 -26.02 -41.21 -29.71
N ASP A 90 -25.97 -41.16 -28.38
CA ASP A 90 -27.03 -41.55 -27.45
C ASP A 90 -27.34 -40.44 -26.45
N GLU A 91 -28.64 -40.14 -26.25
CA GLU A 91 -29.13 -38.99 -25.47
C GLU A 91 -28.72 -39.10 -23.98
N LEU A 92 -28.65 -40.32 -23.44
CA LEU A 92 -28.20 -40.55 -22.07
C LEU A 92 -26.70 -40.25 -21.91
N THR A 93 -25.90 -40.57 -22.92
CA THR A 93 -24.45 -40.30 -22.94
C THR A 93 -24.19 -38.79 -23.08
N ARG A 94 -25.00 -38.10 -23.89
CA ARG A 94 -24.99 -36.64 -24.06
C ARG A 94 -25.29 -35.92 -22.73
N GLN A 95 -26.35 -36.32 -22.04
CA GLN A 95 -26.71 -35.73 -20.75
C GLN A 95 -25.63 -35.93 -19.68
N ARG A 96 -24.97 -37.09 -19.65
CA ARG A 96 -23.87 -37.33 -18.71
C ARG A 96 -22.62 -36.51 -19.01
N LEU A 97 -22.26 -36.36 -20.28
CA LEU A 97 -21.12 -35.52 -20.68
C LEU A 97 -21.37 -34.05 -20.35
N LEU A 98 -22.56 -33.53 -20.68
CA LEU A 98 -22.94 -32.16 -20.33
C LEU A 98 -23.00 -31.95 -18.80
N ALA A 99 -23.51 -32.93 -18.04
CA ALA A 99 -23.50 -32.86 -16.57
C ALA A 99 -22.07 -32.92 -15.98
N ALA A 100 -21.13 -33.62 -16.62
CA ALA A 100 -19.73 -33.65 -16.22
C ALA A 100 -18.98 -32.36 -16.58
N LEU A 101 -19.40 -31.64 -17.63
CA LEU A 101 -18.88 -30.32 -17.99
C LEU A 101 -19.33 -29.20 -17.05
N HIS A 102 -20.48 -29.36 -16.38
CA HIS A 102 -21.03 -28.40 -15.41
C HIS A 102 -20.98 -28.93 -13.96
N PRO A 103 -19.81 -29.20 -13.36
CA PRO A 103 -19.73 -29.67 -11.97
C PRO A 103 -20.28 -28.63 -10.98
N GLU A 104 -20.12 -27.33 -11.26
CA GLU A 104 -20.62 -26.23 -10.42
C GLU A 104 -22.14 -26.23 -10.23
N ALA A 105 -22.93 -26.64 -11.23
CA ALA A 105 -24.38 -26.76 -11.09
C ALA A 105 -24.79 -27.89 -10.13
N ASN A 106 -23.96 -28.93 -10.04
CA ASN A 106 -24.15 -30.04 -9.10
C ASN A 106 -23.61 -29.71 -7.70
N HIS A 107 -22.61 -28.83 -7.59
CA HIS A 107 -22.11 -28.31 -6.32
C HIS A 107 -23.03 -27.24 -5.72
N ALA A 108 -23.71 -26.41 -6.51
CA ALA A 108 -24.69 -25.45 -6.02
C ALA A 108 -25.86 -26.12 -5.26
N HIS A 109 -26.29 -27.32 -5.68
CA HIS A 109 -27.29 -28.10 -4.93
C HIS A 109 -26.76 -28.84 -3.70
N ARG A 110 -25.43 -29.01 -3.58
CA ARG A 110 -24.79 -29.63 -2.41
C ARG A 110 -24.44 -28.59 -1.34
N ASP A 111 -24.05 -27.39 -1.74
CA ASP A 111 -23.70 -26.28 -0.83
C ASP A 111 -24.92 -25.51 -0.28
N HIS A 112 -26.07 -25.55 -0.95
CA HIS A 112 -27.27 -24.85 -0.48
C HIS A 112 -27.96 -25.49 0.74
N ARG A 113 -27.59 -26.70 1.15
CA ARG A 113 -28.11 -27.29 2.41
C ARG A 113 -27.37 -26.84 3.66
N ASP A 114 -26.16 -26.27 3.55
CA ASP A 114 -25.37 -25.83 4.71
C ASP A 114 -25.18 -24.31 4.82
N ARG A 115 -25.77 -23.51 3.92
CA ARG A 115 -25.52 -22.05 3.88
C ARG A 115 -26.79 -21.19 3.94
N LEU A 116 -27.57 -21.34 5.01
CA LEU A 116 -28.64 -20.41 5.39
C LEU A 116 -28.43 -19.83 6.80
N THR A 117 -27.24 -19.33 7.10
CA THR A 117 -27.01 -18.21 8.04
C THR A 117 -25.60 -17.66 7.81
N PRO A 118 -25.41 -16.37 7.49
CA PRO A 118 -24.10 -15.76 7.54
C PRO A 118 -23.67 -15.66 9.02
N PRO A 119 -22.47 -16.13 9.42
CA PRO A 119 -21.87 -15.68 10.67
C PRO A 119 -21.76 -14.15 10.64
N ARG A 120 -22.17 -13.48 11.73
CA ARG A 120 -22.27 -12.03 11.84
C ARG A 120 -20.94 -11.27 11.82
N ASP A 121 -19.81 -11.96 11.68
CA ASP A 121 -18.50 -11.36 11.86
C ASP A 121 -17.67 -11.51 10.58
N THR A 122 -17.85 -10.57 9.66
CA THR A 122 -16.86 -10.26 8.61
C THR A 122 -15.71 -9.49 9.24
N GLU A 123 -15.06 -10.06 10.25
CA GLU A 123 -13.91 -9.44 10.86
C GLU A 123 -12.66 -9.86 10.09
N THR A 124 -12.01 -8.88 9.46
CA THR A 124 -10.74 -9.06 8.76
C THR A 124 -9.71 -9.70 9.71
N PRO A 125 -8.75 -10.50 9.18
CA PRO A 125 -7.72 -11.14 10.01
C PRO A 125 -7.10 -10.12 10.96
N LYS A 126 -7.23 -10.36 12.27
CA LYS A 126 -6.65 -9.50 13.30
C LYS A 126 -5.16 -9.78 13.39
N ASP A 127 -4.40 -9.28 12.42
CA ASP A 127 -2.93 -9.31 12.46
C ASP A 127 -2.33 -8.37 13.53
N TYR A 128 -3.18 -7.66 14.28
CA TYR A 128 -2.79 -6.99 15.51
C TYR A 128 -3.05 -7.92 16.70
N ALA A 129 -1.98 -8.49 17.26
CA ALA A 129 -2.07 -9.23 18.52
C ALA A 129 -2.72 -8.33 19.60
N PRO A 130 -3.87 -8.71 20.17
CA PRO A 130 -4.55 -7.88 21.16
C PRO A 130 -3.70 -7.80 22.44
N LYS A 131 -3.25 -6.58 22.78
CA LYS A 131 -2.50 -6.29 24.01
C LYS A 131 -3.49 -6.16 25.16
N SER A 132 -3.38 -7.01 26.18
CA SER A 132 -4.03 -6.77 27.48
C SER A 132 -3.40 -5.53 28.14
N PRO A 133 -4.17 -4.67 28.83
CA PRO A 133 -3.71 -3.36 29.29
C PRO A 133 -2.50 -3.43 30.24
N ASN A 134 -2.20 -4.61 30.79
CA ASN A 134 -1.13 -4.81 31.78
C ASN A 134 -0.01 -5.75 31.29
N THR A 135 0.15 -5.92 29.97
CA THR A 135 1.19 -6.81 29.40
C THR A 135 2.11 -6.01 28.50
N PRO A 136 3.45 -6.06 28.69
CA PRO A 136 4.40 -5.37 27.82
C PRO A 136 4.26 -5.86 26.37
N GLY A 137 4.37 -4.94 25.41
CA GLY A 137 4.24 -5.28 23.99
C GLY A 137 5.42 -6.11 23.48
N MET A 138 5.29 -6.75 22.32
CA MET A 138 6.40 -7.53 21.73
C MET A 138 7.64 -6.69 21.34
N LEU A 139 7.51 -5.35 21.33
CA LEU A 139 8.60 -4.39 21.11
C LEU A 139 9.00 -3.64 22.39
N ASP A 140 8.51 -4.08 23.55
CA ASP A 140 8.82 -3.47 24.83
C ASP A 140 10.22 -3.91 25.29
N GLU A 141 11.00 -2.98 25.82
CA GLU A 141 12.40 -3.21 26.23
C GLU A 141 12.56 -4.25 27.35
N HIS A 142 11.46 -4.57 28.05
CA HIS A 142 11.42 -5.58 29.11
C HIS A 142 10.77 -6.91 28.67
N TYR A 143 10.36 -7.03 27.40
CA TYR A 143 9.72 -8.24 26.88
C TYR A 143 10.71 -9.42 26.87
N GLY A 144 10.41 -10.48 27.62
CA GLY A 144 11.25 -11.67 27.73
C GLY A 144 12.36 -11.61 28.79
N LEU A 145 12.50 -10.50 29.52
CA LEU A 145 13.47 -10.38 30.62
C LEU A 145 12.77 -10.69 31.94
N LYS A 146 12.85 -11.94 32.42
CA LYS A 146 12.49 -12.29 33.79
C LYS A 146 13.66 -11.95 34.71
N ARG A 147 13.41 -11.15 35.74
CA ARG A 147 14.32 -11.02 36.89
C ARG A 147 14.30 -12.29 37.73
#